data_AF-A0A6I1QW38-F1
#
_entry.id   AF-A0A6I1QW38-F1
#
_cell.length_a   1.000
_cell.length_b   1.000
_cell.length_c   1.000
_cell.angle_alpha   90.00
_cell.angle_beta   90.00
_cell.angle_gamma   90.00
#
_symmetry.space_group_name_H-M   'P 1'
#
loop_
_entity.id
_entity.type
_entity.pdbx_description
1 polymer ?
#
loop_
_entity_poly.entity_id
_entity_poly.type
_entity_poly.pdbx_seq_one_letter_code
_entity_poly.pdbx_strand_id
1 'polypeptide(L)'
;MFGIGMPELLLILALALIVLGPKKLPELARSLGKGMAEFRKATDELKDEFRQLDDDALESPQTATEKDDPVLAKPAEPSTTPSTPATDPK
;
A
#
# COMPACT_ATOMS: atom_id res chain seq x y z
N MET A 1 27.16 0.73 -2.56
CA MET A 1 28.12 -0.14 -1.85
C MET A 1 27.53 -1.49 -1.41
N PHE A 2 26.47 -2.01 -2.05
CA PHE A 2 26.15 -3.44 -2.05
C PHE A 2 25.40 -3.73 -3.36
N GLY A 3 26.17 -4.05 -4.41
CA GLY A 3 25.64 -4.51 -5.68
C GLY A 3 25.36 -5.99 -5.61
N ILE A 4 24.41 -6.40 -4.75
CA ILE A 4 23.91 -7.79 -4.79
C ILE A 4 23.04 -7.86 -6.03
N GLY A 5 23.63 -8.34 -7.11
CA GLY A 5 22.91 -8.66 -8.33
C GLY A 5 22.07 -9.91 -8.14
N MET A 6 21.24 -10.16 -9.15
CA MET A 6 20.52 -11.42 -9.25
C MET A 6 21.45 -12.66 -9.17
N PRO A 7 22.68 -12.65 -9.74
CA PRO A 7 23.60 -13.78 -9.64
C PRO A 7 24.05 -14.08 -8.20
N GLU A 8 24.43 -13.07 -7.43
CA GLU A 8 24.87 -13.25 -6.04
C GLU A 8 23.72 -13.76 -5.16
N LEU A 9 22.50 -13.26 -5.37
CA LEU A 9 21.31 -13.73 -4.64
C LEU A 9 21.01 -15.20 -4.97
N LEU A 10 21.13 -15.60 -6.24
CA LEU A 10 20.93 -17.00 -6.65
C LEU A 10 21.99 -17.93 -6.06
N LEU A 11 23.23 -17.49 -5.93
CA LEU A 11 24.30 -18.28 -5.29
C LEU A 11 23.97 -18.54 -3.81
N ILE A 12 23.56 -17.49 -3.08
CA ILE A 12 23.17 -17.61 -1.67
C ILE A 12 21.93 -18.50 -1.54
N LEU A 13 20.94 -18.34 -2.43
CA LEU A 13 19.75 -19.17 -2.45
C LEU A 13 20.11 -20.64 -2.72
N ALA A 14 21.03 -20.93 -3.64
CA ALA A 14 21.49 -22.29 -3.91
C ALA A 14 22.15 -22.92 -2.68
N LEU A 15 22.99 -22.19 -1.94
CA LEU A 15 23.57 -22.66 -0.68
C LEU A 15 22.49 -22.91 0.39
N ALA A 16 21.54 -21.99 0.55
CA ALA A 16 20.42 -22.17 1.46
C ALA A 16 19.58 -23.38 1.09
N LEU A 17 19.38 -23.64 -0.21
CA LEU A 17 18.67 -24.80 -0.73
C LEU A 17 19.41 -26.12 -0.50
N ILE A 18 20.74 -26.13 -0.44
CA ILE A 18 21.50 -27.33 -0.09
C ILE A 18 21.30 -27.66 1.39
N VAL A 19 21.34 -26.64 2.26
CA VAL A 19 21.18 -26.83 3.71
C VAL A 19 19.74 -27.19 4.07
N LEU A 20 18.77 -26.47 3.51
CA LEU A 20 17.35 -26.60 3.86
C LEU A 20 16.62 -27.62 2.97
N GLY A 21 17.01 -27.73 1.70
CA GLY A 21 16.37 -28.55 0.67
C GLY A 21 15.37 -27.76 -0.21
N PRO A 22 15.35 -27.98 -1.54
CA PRO A 22 14.43 -27.30 -2.46
C PRO A 22 12.95 -27.63 -2.23
N LYS A 23 12.66 -28.79 -1.62
CA LYS A 23 11.30 -29.17 -1.24
C LYS A 23 10.82 -28.46 0.04
N LYS A 24 11.74 -28.03 0.92
CA LYS A 24 11.41 -27.42 2.21
C LYS A 24 11.06 -25.94 2.11
N LEU A 25 11.66 -25.19 1.19
CA LEU A 25 11.26 -23.79 0.94
C LEU A 25 9.75 -23.62 0.64
N PRO A 26 9.17 -24.32 -0.35
CA PRO A 26 7.75 -24.16 -0.66
C PRO A 26 6.84 -24.73 0.45
N GLU A 27 7.29 -25.76 1.16
CA GLU A 27 6.57 -26.32 2.31
C GLU A 27 6.47 -25.29 3.45
N LEU A 28 7.60 -24.66 3.82
CA LEU A 28 7.66 -23.60 4.82
C LEU A 28 6.85 -22.38 4.38
N ALA A 29 7.01 -21.92 3.14
CA ALA A 29 6.26 -20.79 2.62
C ALA A 29 4.75 -21.05 2.63
N ARG A 30 4.29 -22.27 2.32
CA ARG A 30 2.87 -22.64 2.41
C ARG A 30 2.39 -22.66 3.86
N SER A 31 3.16 -23.19 4.80
CA SER A 31 2.78 -23.23 6.22
C SER A 31 2.70 -21.83 6.82
N LEU A 32 3.71 -21.00 6.57
CA LEU A 32 3.76 -19.61 7.02
C LEU A 32 2.67 -18.78 6.34
N GLY A 33 2.45 -18.98 5.04
CA GLY A 33 1.41 -18.29 4.28
C GLY A 33 0.00 -18.57 4.80
N LYS A 34 -0.29 -19.83 5.15
CA LYS A 34 -1.57 -20.18 5.80
C LYS A 34 -1.72 -19.49 7.14
N GLY A 35 -0.70 -19.54 8.00
CA GLY A 35 -0.74 -18.87 9.31
C GLY A 35 -0.90 -17.35 9.19
N MET A 36 -0.20 -16.72 8.24
CA MET A 36 -0.34 -15.29 7.97
C MET A 36 -1.73 -14.93 7.41
N ALA A 37 -2.32 -15.79 6.58
CA ALA A 37 -3.67 -15.58 6.05
C ALA A 37 -4.74 -15.68 7.15
N GLU A 38 -4.63 -16.68 8.03
CA GLU A 38 -5.51 -16.84 9.19
C GLU A 38 -5.34 -15.68 10.18
N PHE A 39 -4.11 -15.28 10.47
CA PHE A 39 -3.82 -14.12 11.31
C PHE A 39 -4.41 -12.84 10.73
N ARG A 40 -4.31 -12.65 9.41
CA ARG A 40 -4.89 -11.50 8.73
C ARG A 40 -6.41 -11.49 8.84
N LYS A 41 -7.06 -12.62 8.60
CA LYS A 41 -8.51 -12.77 8.72
C LYS A 41 -9.01 -12.47 10.14
N ALA A 42 -8.35 -13.02 11.15
CA ALA A 42 -8.66 -12.73 12.54
C ALA A 42 -8.47 -11.24 12.87
N THR A 43 -7.39 -10.62 12.38
CA THR A 43 -7.15 -9.18 12.60
C THR A 43 -8.22 -8.32 11.92
N ASP A 44 -8.65 -8.69 10.71
CA ASP A 44 -9.68 -7.98 9.97
C ASP A 44 -11.06 -8.14 10.65
N GLU A 45 -11.41 -9.34 11.15
CA GLU A 45 -12.63 -9.58 11.94
C GLU A 45 -12.66 -8.72 13.22
N LEU A 46 -11.56 -8.72 14.00
CA LEU A 46 -11.46 -7.87 15.18
C LEU A 46 -11.62 -6.39 14.85
N LYS A 47 -10.99 -5.92 13.76
CA LYS A 47 -11.10 -4.53 13.31
C LYS A 47 -12.54 -4.15 12.95
N ASP A 48 -13.29 -5.05 12.34
CA ASP A 48 -14.68 -4.81 11.99
C ASP A 48 -15.60 -4.86 13.23
N GLU A 49 -15.32 -5.71 14.21
CA GLU A 49 -15.99 -5.70 15.52
C GLU A 49 -15.74 -4.40 16.28
N PHE A 50 -14.49 -3.92 16.35
CA PHE A 50 -14.17 -2.64 17.00
C PHE A 50 -14.89 -1.45 16.33
N ARG A 51 -14.97 -1.44 14.99
CA ARG A 51 -15.74 -0.41 14.27
C ARG A 51 -17.21 -0.42 14.63
N GLN A 52 -17.84 -1.59 14.71
CA GLN A 52 -19.24 -1.70 15.10
C GLN A 52 -19.47 -1.20 16.53
N LEU A 53 -18.55 -1.49 17.46
CA LEU A 53 -18.63 -1.01 18.84
C LEU A 53 -18.44 0.52 18.95
N ASP A 54 -17.60 1.11 18.10
CA ASP A 54 -17.42 2.56 18.03
C ASP A 54 -18.62 3.26 17.38
N ASP A 55 -19.26 2.64 16.38
CA ASP A 55 -20.46 3.15 15.72
C ASP A 55 -21.72 3.07 16.63
N ASP A 56 -21.88 2.00 17.42
CA ASP A 56 -22.99 1.86 18.40
C ASP A 56 -22.90 2.85 19.58
N ALA A 57 -21.70 3.37 19.90
CA ALA A 57 -21.53 4.41 20.91
C ALA A 57 -21.94 5.82 20.44
N LEU A 58 -22.26 5.98 19.15
CA LEU A 58 -22.54 7.27 18.51
C LEU A 58 -23.94 7.38 17.87
N GLU A 59 -24.88 6.46 18.13
CA GLU A 59 -26.29 6.66 17.76
C GLU A 59 -26.96 7.77 18.60
N SER A 60 -26.64 9.01 18.26
CA SER A 60 -27.57 10.14 18.32
C SER A 60 -28.02 10.39 16.87
N PRO A 61 -29.32 10.25 16.55
CA PRO A 61 -29.78 10.26 15.16
C PRO A 61 -29.73 11.67 14.57
N GLN A 62 -28.75 11.90 13.69
CA GLN A 62 -28.75 12.96 12.68
C GLN A 62 -27.99 12.44 11.47
N THR A 63 -28.33 12.65 10.21
CA THR A 63 -29.48 13.17 9.49
C THR A 63 -29.14 12.81 8.04
N ALA A 64 -30.15 12.49 7.24
CA ALA A 64 -30.02 12.30 5.80
C ALA A 64 -29.19 13.39 5.10
N THR A 65 -28.24 12.98 4.27
CA THR A 65 -27.83 13.68 3.04
C THR A 65 -27.75 12.60 1.97
N GLU A 66 -28.86 12.28 1.32
CA GLU A 66 -29.40 13.01 0.17
C GLU A 66 -28.35 13.20 -0.92
N LYS A 67 -28.65 12.55 -2.05
CA LYS A 67 -27.99 12.69 -3.34
C LYS A 67 -27.94 14.17 -3.73
N ASP A 68 -26.75 14.71 -3.98
CA ASP A 68 -26.62 15.90 -4.82
C ASP A 68 -25.27 15.83 -5.56
N ASP A 69 -25.35 15.67 -6.87
CA ASP A 69 -24.28 15.93 -7.81
C ASP A 69 -23.82 17.39 -7.68
N PRO A 70 -22.51 17.67 -7.71
CA PRO A 70 -22.02 18.91 -8.27
C PRO A 70 -21.34 18.63 -9.62
N VAL A 71 -22.14 18.75 -10.67
CA VAL A 71 -21.65 19.29 -11.94
C VAL A 71 -21.22 20.73 -11.67
N LEU A 72 -19.92 21.02 -11.52
CA LEU A 72 -19.36 22.27 -12.04
C LEU A 72 -17.81 22.34 -12.02
N ALA A 73 -17.29 22.59 -13.22
CA ALA A 73 -16.12 23.42 -13.52
C ALA A 73 -14.75 23.03 -12.94
N LYS A 74 -13.92 22.45 -13.81
CA LYS A 74 -12.50 22.81 -13.91
C LYS A 74 -12.39 24.02 -14.84
N PRO A 75 -12.15 25.25 -14.34
CA PRO A 75 -11.84 26.38 -15.22
C PRO A 75 -10.49 26.15 -15.90
N ALA A 76 -10.51 26.24 -17.22
CA ALA A 76 -9.34 26.43 -18.06
C ALA A 76 -8.83 27.87 -17.89
N GLU A 77 -7.55 28.00 -17.51
CA GLU A 77 -6.57 29.04 -17.87
C GLU A 77 -6.99 30.53 -17.67
N PRO A 78 -6.15 31.58 -17.87
CA PRO A 78 -4.70 31.69 -18.16
C PRO A 78 -4.00 32.81 -17.32
N SER A 79 -2.71 33.04 -17.64
CA SER A 79 -1.99 34.34 -17.55
C SER A 79 -1.49 34.77 -16.16
N THR A 80 -0.28 35.29 -15.93
CA THR A 80 0.83 35.75 -16.77
C THR A 80 2.02 36.01 -15.83
N THR A 81 3.21 35.76 -16.34
CA THR A 81 4.56 36.35 -16.09
C THR A 81 4.73 37.43 -15.00
N PRO A 82 5.92 37.48 -14.37
CA PRO A 82 6.78 38.63 -14.72
C PRO A 82 8.25 38.28 -14.96
N SER A 83 8.74 38.75 -16.12
CA SER A 83 10.01 39.47 -16.38
C SER A 83 11.11 39.41 -15.31
N THR A 84 12.31 38.88 -15.65
CA THR A 84 13.52 39.62 -16.15
C THR A 84 14.65 39.44 -15.10
N PRO A 85 15.98 39.49 -15.37
CA PRO A 85 16.73 40.00 -16.54
C PRO A 85 17.72 39.00 -17.18
N ALA A 86 17.93 39.08 -18.49
CA ALA A 86 19.12 39.67 -19.14
C ALA A 86 20.46 39.11 -18.67
N THR A 87 21.24 38.51 -19.59
CA THR A 87 22.61 38.89 -19.95
C THR A 87 23.16 37.92 -21.01
N ASP A 88 23.23 38.42 -22.24
CA ASP A 88 24.18 38.05 -23.32
C ASP A 88 25.57 37.71 -22.73
N PRO A 89 26.40 36.77 -23.24
CA PRO A 89 26.98 37.00 -24.57
C PRO A 89 27.50 35.79 -25.38
N LYS A 90 27.74 36.12 -26.66
CA LYS A 90 28.72 35.59 -27.63
C LYS A 90 28.20 34.68 -28.75
#